data_AF-A0A3D2U6R2-F1
#
_entry.id   AF-A0A3D2U6R2-F1
#
_cell.length_a   1.000
_cell.length_b   1.000
_cell.length_c   1.000
_cell.angle_alpha   90.00
_cell.angle_beta   90.00
_cell.angle_gamma   90.00
#
_symmetry.space_group_name_H-M   'P 1'
#
loop_
_entity.id
_entity.type
_entity.pdbx_description
1 polymer ?
#
loop_
_entity_poly.entity_id
_entity_poly.type
_entity_poly.pdbx_seq_one_letter_code
_entity_poly.pdbx_strand_id
1 'polypeptide(L)'
;MFRSFRNPTVCAVATLAVALCSTSTSRCDDWPHWRGPARSGVVHEDSGFDRGAWPPGKPLWTDTLGLSGSAPIVADGRLYTMGWKDNREWVYCIEAGTGKRLWTQSYPCPLYGRKSEGDKGLYSGPSSSPSYDKRTGHLFTLSTDGDLNCWDTKRSGRRVWGINFYQAYDVAQRPLVGRRRLRDYGYTTAPLVYGDWVIVEVGDDEGNLMAFSTRTGNRIWASESKQPAGHSGGLVPITVDGIPCVAVLTIRNLLVARLDKGHLGKTLATFPWVTDFANNIATPIVDGQSVIITSAYNQYSVARLEVSRHGIRQTWKAPYAADACSPVLHQGRLYLIRQGLSCLDYQTGKLIWRAPGFGLTASCVVTSDHRLVIWANRGDLVLVESSGKSPGAYKELARKPRLMKSDAWPHIVLANGRLFCKDWNGVLMCFQL
;
A
#
# COMPACT_ATOMS: atom_id res chain seq x y z
N MET A 1 -36.66 60.04 -68.98
CA MET A 1 -35.39 59.71 -69.67
C MET A 1 -34.49 58.92 -68.70
N PHE A 2 -33.38 58.35 -69.19
CA PHE A 2 -32.26 57.69 -68.47
C PHE A 2 -31.92 58.31 -67.09
N ARG A 3 -31.37 57.65 -66.04
CA ARG A 3 -30.67 56.35 -65.79
C ARG A 3 -30.67 56.12 -64.22
N SER A 4 -30.14 55.11 -63.51
CA SER A 4 -29.29 53.91 -63.72
C SER A 4 -29.41 52.90 -62.51
N PHE A 5 -28.78 51.73 -62.62
CA PHE A 5 -28.43 50.69 -61.59
C PHE A 5 -27.73 51.23 -60.31
N ARG A 6 -27.68 50.54 -59.14
CA ARG A 6 -27.31 49.12 -58.86
C ARG A 6 -27.86 48.57 -57.51
N ASN A 7 -27.93 47.24 -57.38
CA ASN A 7 -28.09 46.50 -56.10
C ASN A 7 -26.74 46.21 -55.41
N PRO A 8 -26.68 46.12 -54.07
CA PRO A 8 -25.56 45.51 -53.33
C PRO A 8 -25.77 44.00 -53.11
N THR A 9 -24.69 43.22 -53.15
CA THR A 9 -24.68 41.78 -52.87
C THR A 9 -24.50 41.51 -51.38
N VAL A 10 -25.25 40.57 -50.80
CA VAL A 10 -25.03 40.09 -49.42
C VAL A 10 -24.37 38.71 -49.44
N CYS A 11 -23.16 38.60 -48.90
CA CYS A 11 -22.48 37.32 -48.75
C CYS A 11 -22.97 36.58 -47.49
N ALA A 12 -23.51 35.37 -47.66
CA ALA A 12 -23.82 34.48 -46.55
C ALA A 12 -22.55 33.78 -46.06
N VAL A 13 -22.22 33.91 -44.77
CA VAL A 13 -21.13 33.18 -44.12
C VAL A 13 -21.68 31.94 -43.45
N ALA A 14 -21.31 30.75 -43.94
CA ALA A 14 -21.71 29.48 -43.33
C ALA A 14 -20.80 29.14 -42.14
N THR A 15 -21.33 29.22 -40.92
CA THR A 15 -20.58 28.87 -39.70
C THR A 15 -20.53 27.35 -39.51
N LEU A 16 -19.35 26.76 -39.70
CA LEU A 16 -19.15 25.32 -39.55
C LEU A 16 -19.08 24.93 -38.05
N ALA A 17 -20.12 24.31 -37.53
CA ALA A 17 -20.19 23.87 -36.14
C ALA A 17 -19.30 22.63 -35.90
N VAL A 18 -18.06 22.84 -35.45
CA VAL A 18 -17.18 21.75 -35.02
C VAL A 18 -17.70 21.16 -33.71
N ALA A 19 -18.27 19.96 -33.77
CA ALA A 19 -18.64 19.21 -32.58
C ALA A 19 -17.37 18.77 -31.83
N LEU A 20 -17.08 19.39 -30.69
CA LEU A 20 -16.06 18.87 -29.77
C LEU A 20 -16.57 17.57 -29.17
N CYS A 21 -16.14 16.44 -29.74
CA CYS A 21 -16.20 15.14 -29.07
C CYS A 21 -15.35 15.23 -27.80
N SER A 22 -15.98 15.56 -26.68
CA SER A 22 -15.39 15.49 -25.35
C SER A 22 -15.05 14.03 -25.06
N THR A 23 -13.84 13.61 -25.42
CA THR A 23 -13.30 12.32 -25.03
C THR A 23 -13.20 12.29 -23.51
N SER A 24 -14.19 11.65 -22.88
CA SER A 24 -14.12 11.26 -21.49
C SER A 24 -13.00 10.23 -21.35
N THR A 25 -11.77 10.73 -21.18
CA THR A 25 -10.66 9.92 -20.72
C THR A 25 -11.12 9.26 -19.42
N SER A 26 -11.27 7.94 -19.42
CA SER A 26 -11.52 7.21 -18.18
C SER A 26 -10.41 7.59 -17.23
N ARG A 27 -10.79 8.03 -16.03
CA ARG A 27 -9.86 8.68 -15.11
C ARG A 27 -9.01 7.62 -14.42
N CYS A 28 -8.02 7.14 -15.17
CA CYS A 28 -6.90 6.32 -14.75
C CYS A 28 -6.51 6.57 -13.29
N ASP A 29 -6.69 5.56 -12.44
CA ASP A 29 -6.31 5.63 -11.04
C ASP A 29 -4.83 5.28 -10.94
N ASP A 30 -4.00 6.31 -10.74
CA ASP A 30 -2.66 6.08 -10.21
C ASP A 30 -2.75 5.40 -8.83
N TRP A 31 -1.76 4.56 -8.55
CA TRP A 31 -1.54 3.91 -7.26
C TRP A 31 -0.29 4.52 -6.61
N PRO A 32 -0.32 5.73 -6.01
CA PRO A 32 0.88 6.44 -5.56
C PRO A 32 1.47 5.93 -4.23
N HIS A 33 0.78 5.01 -3.53
CA HIS A 33 1.10 4.58 -2.17
C HIS A 33 0.84 3.08 -1.98
N TRP A 34 1.43 2.53 -0.92
CA TRP A 34 1.02 1.23 -0.36
C TRP A 34 -0.51 1.11 -0.22
N ARG A 35 -1.09 0.02 -0.72
CA ARG A 35 -2.55 -0.25 -0.77
C ARG A 35 -3.39 0.79 -1.51
N GLY A 36 -2.80 1.53 -2.45
CA GLY A 36 -3.49 2.44 -3.35
C GLY A 36 -3.75 3.84 -2.75
N PRO A 37 -4.48 4.73 -3.47
CA PRO A 37 -4.69 6.11 -3.06
C PRO A 37 -5.21 6.28 -1.63
N ALA A 38 -6.19 5.47 -1.24
CA ALA A 38 -6.82 5.51 0.08
C ALA A 38 -6.21 4.52 1.11
N ARG A 39 -5.11 3.82 0.76
CA ARG A 39 -4.47 2.76 1.56
C ARG A 39 -5.38 1.60 1.98
N SER A 40 -6.55 1.47 1.35
CA SER A 40 -7.60 0.51 1.69
C SER A 40 -7.53 -0.80 0.88
N GLY A 41 -6.81 -0.82 -0.24
CA GLY A 41 -6.90 -1.92 -1.21
C GLY A 41 -8.23 -1.95 -2.00
N VAL A 42 -8.99 -0.86 -1.99
CA VAL A 42 -10.17 -0.67 -2.88
C VAL A 42 -9.82 0.38 -3.94
N VAL A 43 -10.15 0.13 -5.20
CA VAL A 43 -9.89 1.03 -6.35
C VAL A 43 -11.14 1.34 -7.15
N HIS A 44 -11.10 2.42 -7.95
CA HIS A 44 -12.20 2.81 -8.83
C HIS A 44 -12.11 2.17 -10.23
N GLU A 45 -10.99 1.55 -10.58
CA GLU A 45 -10.88 0.72 -11.80
C GLU A 45 -11.68 -0.58 -11.67
N ASP A 46 -12.30 -1.01 -12.77
CA ASP A 46 -13.00 -2.28 -12.88
C ASP A 46 -12.03 -3.43 -13.18
N SER A 47 -12.46 -4.68 -12.96
CA SER A 47 -11.58 -5.83 -13.17
C SER A 47 -11.32 -6.19 -14.63
N GLY A 48 -12.06 -5.64 -15.60
CA GLY A 48 -12.04 -6.05 -17.01
C GLY A 48 -12.72 -7.39 -17.29
N PHE A 49 -13.28 -8.07 -16.28
CA PHE A 49 -13.94 -9.37 -16.47
C PHE A 49 -15.10 -9.31 -17.47
N ASP A 50 -15.97 -8.31 -17.37
CA ASP A 50 -17.12 -8.17 -18.28
C ASP A 50 -16.70 -7.75 -19.71
N ARG A 51 -15.42 -7.39 -19.92
CA ARG A 51 -14.78 -7.20 -21.25
C ARG A 51 -14.06 -8.46 -21.76
N GLY A 52 -14.08 -9.57 -21.02
CA GLY A 52 -13.37 -10.80 -21.36
C GLY A 52 -11.87 -10.79 -21.04
N ALA A 53 -11.38 -9.86 -20.22
CA ALA A 53 -9.94 -9.77 -19.88
C ALA A 53 -9.42 -10.87 -18.93
N TRP A 54 -10.25 -11.86 -18.57
CA TRP A 54 -9.96 -12.86 -17.54
C TRP A 54 -10.21 -14.30 -18.00
N PRO A 55 -9.32 -15.26 -17.68
CA PRO A 55 -7.98 -15.04 -17.11
C PRO A 55 -7.07 -14.29 -18.11
N PRO A 56 -6.22 -13.34 -17.66
CA PRO A 56 -5.47 -12.48 -18.57
C PRO A 56 -4.48 -13.27 -19.44
N GLY A 57 -4.16 -12.70 -20.61
CA GLY A 57 -3.28 -13.29 -21.62
C GLY A 57 -1.80 -13.41 -21.20
N LYS A 58 -0.88 -13.43 -22.18
CA LYS A 58 0.56 -13.28 -21.87
C LYS A 58 0.79 -11.91 -21.21
N PRO A 59 1.82 -11.76 -20.35
CA PRO A 59 2.22 -10.43 -19.88
C PRO A 59 2.52 -9.51 -21.07
N LEU A 60 2.18 -8.22 -20.95
CA LEU A 60 2.64 -7.18 -21.86
C LEU A 60 4.17 -7.10 -21.85
N TRP A 61 4.75 -7.22 -20.65
CA TRP A 61 6.17 -7.20 -20.39
C TRP A 61 6.48 -7.88 -19.05
N THR A 62 7.73 -8.29 -18.89
CA THR A 62 8.29 -8.88 -17.66
C THR A 62 9.68 -8.29 -17.42
N ASP A 63 10.01 -7.94 -16.17
CA ASP A 63 11.33 -7.49 -15.75
C ASP A 63 11.82 -8.26 -14.51
N THR A 64 13.12 -8.21 -14.20
CA THR A 64 13.74 -8.83 -13.02
C THR A 64 14.59 -7.81 -12.26
N LEU A 65 14.25 -7.59 -10.99
CA LEU A 65 14.62 -6.40 -10.20
C LEU A 65 15.43 -6.70 -8.93
N GLY A 66 15.70 -7.98 -8.63
CA GLY A 66 16.37 -8.38 -7.38
C GLY A 66 15.42 -8.55 -6.19
N LEU A 67 15.92 -9.16 -5.11
CA LEU A 67 15.13 -9.63 -3.97
C LEU A 67 14.34 -8.49 -3.31
N SER A 68 13.04 -8.70 -3.07
CA SER A 68 12.19 -7.64 -2.50
C SER A 68 10.77 -8.09 -2.10
N GLY A 69 10.33 -7.66 -0.92
CA GLY A 69 8.93 -7.63 -0.50
C GLY A 69 8.17 -6.35 -0.88
N SER A 70 8.88 -5.26 -1.21
CA SER A 70 8.28 -3.98 -1.65
C SER A 70 7.29 -4.22 -2.77
N ALA A 71 6.04 -3.79 -2.57
CA ALA A 71 5.10 -3.60 -3.65
C ALA A 71 5.64 -2.55 -4.64
N PRO A 72 5.29 -2.64 -5.93
CA PRO A 72 5.39 -1.49 -6.81
C PRO A 72 4.34 -0.43 -6.43
N ILE A 73 4.53 0.78 -6.93
CA ILE A 73 3.51 1.84 -7.00
C ILE A 73 3.47 2.36 -8.44
N VAL A 74 2.37 3.00 -8.85
CA VAL A 74 2.22 3.58 -10.19
C VAL A 74 1.74 5.02 -10.07
N ALA A 75 2.43 5.97 -10.71
CA ALA A 75 1.98 7.36 -10.79
C ALA A 75 2.45 8.04 -12.08
N ASP A 76 1.58 8.86 -12.69
CA ASP A 76 1.88 9.62 -13.91
C ASP A 76 2.38 8.72 -15.06
N GLY A 77 1.77 7.54 -15.22
CA GLY A 77 2.14 6.52 -16.21
C GLY A 77 3.45 5.77 -15.92
N ARG A 78 4.10 6.01 -14.78
CA ARG A 78 5.37 5.39 -14.38
C ARG A 78 5.16 4.45 -13.21
N LEU A 79 5.77 3.26 -13.27
CA LEU A 79 5.86 2.33 -12.16
C LEU A 79 7.17 2.60 -11.40
N TYR A 80 7.08 2.72 -10.08
CA TYR A 80 8.22 2.83 -9.17
C TYR A 80 8.27 1.62 -8.24
N THR A 81 9.45 1.05 -8.01
CA THR A 81 9.62 -0.18 -7.24
C THR A 81 11.06 -0.29 -6.73
N MET A 82 11.26 -1.09 -5.68
CA MET A 82 12.56 -1.32 -5.05
C MET A 82 13.01 -2.77 -5.23
N GLY A 83 14.32 -3.01 -5.17
CA GLY A 83 14.92 -4.35 -5.26
C GLY A 83 16.35 -4.40 -4.71
N TRP A 84 16.76 -5.53 -4.15
CA TRP A 84 18.13 -5.73 -3.65
C TRP A 84 18.96 -6.60 -4.60
N LYS A 85 20.18 -6.15 -4.92
CA LYS A 85 21.18 -6.92 -5.67
C LYS A 85 22.59 -6.38 -5.40
N ASP A 86 23.58 -7.27 -5.31
CA ASP A 86 25.01 -6.94 -5.23
C ASP A 86 25.40 -6.02 -4.05
N ASN A 87 24.87 -6.28 -2.85
CA ASN A 87 25.04 -5.42 -1.64
C ASN A 87 24.53 -3.97 -1.81
N ARG A 88 23.57 -3.77 -2.71
CA ARG A 88 22.93 -2.49 -2.98
C ARG A 88 21.41 -2.64 -3.01
N GLU A 89 20.75 -1.63 -2.47
CA GLU A 89 19.31 -1.44 -2.70
C GLU A 89 19.12 -0.50 -3.89
N TRP A 90 18.25 -0.91 -4.80
CA TRP A 90 17.99 -0.26 -6.08
C TRP A 90 16.57 0.31 -6.09
N VAL A 91 16.43 1.51 -6.65
CA VAL A 91 15.16 2.17 -6.93
C VAL A 91 14.99 2.25 -8.44
N TYR A 92 13.92 1.68 -8.95
CA TYR A 92 13.61 1.60 -10.37
C TYR A 92 12.44 2.52 -10.73
N CYS A 93 12.56 3.23 -11.85
CA CYS A 93 11.44 3.86 -12.53
C CYS A 93 11.27 3.22 -13.91
N ILE A 94 10.06 2.73 -14.18
CA ILE A 94 9.71 1.95 -15.37
C ILE A 94 8.50 2.60 -16.04
N GLU A 95 8.48 2.66 -17.36
CA GLU A 95 7.29 3.05 -18.14
C GLU A 95 6.23 1.95 -18.04
N ALA A 96 5.11 2.23 -17.34
CA ALA A 96 4.17 1.19 -16.93
C ALA A 96 3.51 0.46 -18.11
N GLY A 97 3.41 1.11 -19.26
CA GLY A 97 2.85 0.50 -20.48
C GLY A 97 3.78 -0.47 -21.21
N THR A 98 5.10 -0.32 -21.09
CA THR A 98 6.08 -1.02 -21.97
C THR A 98 7.13 -1.83 -21.23
N GLY A 99 7.33 -1.60 -19.93
CA GLY A 99 8.41 -2.22 -19.16
C GLY A 99 9.78 -1.56 -19.37
N LYS A 100 9.86 -0.49 -20.19
CA LYS A 100 11.11 0.24 -20.41
C LYS A 100 11.55 0.93 -19.12
N ARG A 101 12.73 0.57 -18.61
CA ARG A 101 13.40 1.29 -17.52
C ARG A 101 13.71 2.72 -17.99
N LEU A 102 13.17 3.71 -17.29
CA LEU A 102 13.34 5.14 -17.56
C LEU A 102 14.54 5.71 -16.81
N TRP A 103 14.73 5.29 -15.56
CA TRP A 103 15.94 5.52 -14.77
C TRP A 103 16.07 4.49 -13.65
N THR A 104 17.29 4.32 -13.15
CA THR A 104 17.58 3.55 -11.94
C THR A 104 18.52 4.33 -11.03
N GLN A 105 18.40 4.10 -9.73
CA GLN A 105 19.29 4.64 -8.69
C GLN A 105 19.65 3.51 -7.73
N SER A 106 20.78 3.62 -7.01
CA SER A 106 21.08 2.68 -5.93
C SER A 106 22.06 3.23 -4.89
N TYR A 107 21.99 2.66 -3.70
CA TYR A 107 22.87 2.94 -2.57
C TYR A 107 23.35 1.63 -1.93
N PRO A 108 24.51 1.61 -1.25
CA PRO A 108 24.93 0.47 -0.44
C PRO A 108 23.86 0.18 0.62
N CYS A 109 23.44 -1.08 0.73
CA CYS A 109 22.51 -1.54 1.76
C CYS A 109 22.78 -3.02 2.04
N PRO A 110 22.93 -3.45 3.31
CA PRO A 110 23.01 -4.86 3.64
C PRO A 110 21.73 -5.59 3.23
N LEU A 111 21.83 -6.91 3.03
CA LEU A 111 20.70 -7.78 2.69
C LEU A 111 19.62 -7.83 3.80
N TYR A 112 20.00 -7.48 5.03
CA TYR A 112 19.16 -7.41 6.21
C TYR A 112 19.54 -6.17 7.01
N GLY A 113 18.60 -5.50 7.67
CA GLY A 113 18.94 -4.39 8.59
C GLY A 113 20.01 -4.78 9.62
N ARG A 114 20.88 -3.84 10.01
CA ARG A 114 22.11 -4.08 10.80
C ARG A 114 21.89 -4.62 12.22
N LYS A 115 20.66 -4.54 12.73
CA LYS A 115 20.23 -5.12 14.02
C LYS A 115 19.45 -6.44 13.86
N SER A 116 19.33 -6.97 12.64
CA SER A 116 18.42 -8.09 12.32
C SER A 116 18.72 -9.40 13.04
N GLU A 117 17.68 -10.06 13.53
CA GLU A 117 17.73 -11.28 14.32
C GLU A 117 16.63 -12.27 13.90
N GLY A 118 16.92 -13.57 13.97
CA GLY A 118 15.98 -14.64 13.66
C GLY A 118 15.83 -14.95 12.17
N ASP A 119 14.74 -14.49 11.55
CA ASP A 119 14.18 -15.13 10.34
C ASP A 119 14.72 -14.57 9.02
N LYS A 120 16.02 -14.75 8.82
CA LYS A 120 16.77 -14.31 7.63
C LYS A 120 16.43 -15.13 6.37
N GLY A 121 15.59 -16.16 6.46
CA GLY A 121 15.10 -16.91 5.30
C GLY A 121 13.96 -16.21 4.54
N LEU A 122 13.23 -15.30 5.20
CA LEU A 122 11.99 -14.71 4.67
C LEU A 122 12.01 -13.19 4.52
N TYR A 123 12.87 -12.46 5.24
CA TYR A 123 12.84 -11.00 5.30
C TYR A 123 14.19 -10.41 4.88
N SER A 124 14.41 -10.32 3.57
CA SER A 124 15.66 -9.86 2.96
C SER A 124 15.44 -8.86 1.83
N GLY A 125 16.30 -7.84 1.75
CA GLY A 125 16.11 -6.70 0.86
C GLY A 125 14.91 -5.80 1.24
N PRO A 126 14.52 -4.85 0.37
CA PRO A 126 13.46 -3.89 0.65
C PRO A 126 12.11 -4.58 0.77
N SER A 127 11.55 -4.53 1.98
CA SER A 127 10.17 -4.93 2.28
C SER A 127 9.22 -3.73 2.40
N SER A 128 9.72 -2.56 2.81
CA SER A 128 8.97 -1.31 2.76
C SER A 128 8.62 -0.93 1.32
N SER A 129 7.39 -0.47 1.11
CA SER A 129 6.92 -0.03 -0.21
C SER A 129 7.06 1.49 -0.36
N PRO A 130 7.47 2.00 -1.54
CA PRO A 130 7.65 3.42 -1.78
C PRO A 130 6.35 4.22 -1.66
N SER A 131 6.47 5.55 -1.63
CA SER A 131 5.33 6.46 -1.74
C SER A 131 5.69 7.72 -2.52
N TYR A 132 4.76 8.19 -3.36
CA TYR A 132 4.97 9.31 -4.28
C TYR A 132 4.08 10.51 -3.91
N ASP A 133 4.69 11.67 -3.67
CA ASP A 133 3.96 12.94 -3.55
C ASP A 133 3.73 13.54 -4.94
N LYS A 134 2.51 13.38 -5.47
CA LYS A 134 2.11 13.96 -6.77
C LYS A 134 2.32 15.48 -6.86
N ARG A 135 2.27 16.21 -5.74
CA ARG A 135 2.38 17.69 -5.75
C ARG A 135 3.80 18.13 -6.08
N THR A 136 4.80 17.47 -5.51
CA THR A 136 6.22 17.77 -5.75
C THR A 136 6.80 16.97 -6.91
N GLY A 137 6.35 15.72 -7.11
CA GLY A 137 7.05 14.72 -7.92
C GLY A 137 8.20 14.05 -7.15
N HIS A 138 8.14 14.04 -5.81
CA HIS A 138 9.11 13.34 -4.99
C HIS A 138 8.66 11.90 -4.68
N LEU A 139 9.60 10.97 -4.83
CA LEU A 139 9.46 9.58 -4.41
C LEU A 139 10.19 9.37 -3.07
N PHE A 140 9.53 8.74 -2.11
CA PHE A 140 10.10 8.41 -0.80
C PHE A 140 10.28 6.89 -0.69
N THR A 141 11.48 6.47 -0.26
CA THR A 141 11.84 5.05 -0.02
C THR A 141 12.44 4.89 1.37
N LEU A 142 12.28 3.70 1.97
CA LEU A 142 12.88 3.35 3.25
C LEU A 142 13.51 1.95 3.14
N SER A 143 14.83 1.84 3.35
CA SER A 143 15.53 0.55 3.28
C SER A 143 15.25 -0.33 4.51
N THR A 144 15.53 -1.63 4.39
CA THR A 144 15.55 -2.53 5.58
C THR A 144 16.52 -2.03 6.66
N ASP A 145 17.57 -1.30 6.27
CA ASP A 145 18.58 -0.74 7.17
C ASP A 145 18.36 0.73 7.56
N GLY A 146 17.14 1.25 7.36
CA GLY A 146 16.70 2.53 7.90
C GLY A 146 17.06 3.76 7.07
N ASP A 147 17.40 3.61 5.78
CA ASP A 147 17.70 4.71 4.88
C ASP A 147 16.41 5.33 4.30
N LEU A 148 15.87 6.35 4.97
CA LEU A 148 14.80 7.18 4.42
C LEU A 148 15.39 8.13 3.37
N ASN A 149 15.07 7.92 2.10
CA ASN A 149 15.55 8.73 0.98
C ASN A 149 14.40 9.43 0.24
N CYS A 150 14.70 10.60 -0.33
CA CYS A 150 13.83 11.34 -1.22
C CYS A 150 14.47 11.50 -2.61
N TRP A 151 13.74 11.17 -3.66
CA TRP A 151 14.21 11.18 -5.05
C TRP A 151 13.32 12.08 -5.93
N ASP A 152 13.92 13.00 -6.67
CA ASP A 152 13.24 13.85 -7.66
C ASP A 152 12.99 13.04 -8.94
N THR A 153 11.75 12.58 -9.16
CA THR A 153 11.42 11.73 -10.32
C THR A 153 11.49 12.49 -11.65
N LYS A 154 11.38 13.82 -11.61
CA LYS A 154 11.47 14.74 -12.76
C LYS A 154 12.93 14.99 -13.16
N ARG A 155 13.91 14.72 -12.27
CA ARG A 155 15.36 14.74 -12.53
C ARG A 155 15.97 13.34 -12.49
N SER A 156 15.36 12.39 -13.19
CA SER A 156 15.84 11.00 -13.33
C SER A 156 16.13 10.28 -12.00
N GLY A 157 15.32 10.60 -10.98
CA GLY A 157 15.47 10.04 -9.64
C GLY A 157 16.63 10.63 -8.84
N ARG A 158 17.17 11.81 -9.18
CA ARG A 158 18.25 12.44 -8.41
C ARG A 158 17.86 12.53 -6.92
N ARG A 159 18.71 12.00 -6.03
CA ARG A 159 18.49 12.12 -4.58
C ARG A 159 18.47 13.59 -4.16
N VAL A 160 17.40 14.00 -3.49
CA VAL A 160 17.21 15.34 -2.93
C VAL A 160 17.83 15.40 -1.54
N TRP A 161 17.49 14.42 -0.70
CA TRP A 161 18.00 14.24 0.66
C TRP A 161 17.92 12.75 1.04
N GLY A 162 18.62 12.35 2.11
CA GLY A 162 18.54 11.01 2.68
C GLY A 162 19.07 10.97 4.11
N ILE A 163 18.46 10.17 4.98
CA ILE A 163 18.80 10.02 6.39
C ILE A 163 18.80 8.52 6.73
N ASN A 164 19.87 8.01 7.35
CA ASN A 164 19.88 6.67 7.93
C ASN A 164 19.52 6.76 9.42
N PHE A 165 18.44 6.08 9.85
CA PHE A 165 17.96 6.23 11.23
C PHE A 165 18.98 5.77 12.28
N TYR A 166 19.70 4.67 12.06
CA TYR A 166 20.77 4.19 12.95
C TYR A 166 22.06 5.07 12.91
N GLN A 167 22.06 6.19 12.19
CA GLN A 167 23.13 7.21 12.22
C GLN A 167 22.65 8.54 12.81
N ALA A 168 21.34 8.81 12.79
CA ALA A 168 20.73 10.05 13.26
C ALA A 168 20.04 9.94 14.63
N TYR A 169 19.75 8.71 15.09
CA TYR A 169 18.94 8.39 16.26
C TYR A 169 19.48 7.13 16.97
N ASP A 170 19.23 6.98 18.28
CA ASP A 170 19.75 5.85 19.07
C ASP A 170 18.84 4.62 18.96
N VAL A 171 18.66 4.14 17.74
CA VAL A 171 17.75 3.01 17.47
C VAL A 171 18.40 1.71 17.92
N ALA A 172 17.98 1.26 19.10
CA ALA A 172 18.27 -0.06 19.65
C ALA A 172 17.79 -1.21 18.73
N GLN A 173 18.28 -2.43 18.99
CA GLN A 173 17.67 -3.63 18.44
C GLN A 173 16.24 -3.77 18.99
N ARG A 174 15.28 -4.19 18.15
CA ARG A 174 13.89 -4.40 18.57
C ARG A 174 13.87 -5.42 19.73
N PRO A 175 13.09 -5.19 20.80
CA PRO A 175 13.13 -6.03 22.00
C PRO A 175 12.41 -7.37 21.81
N LEU A 176 12.49 -8.25 22.81
CA LEU A 176 11.66 -9.45 22.89
C LEU A 176 10.16 -9.07 23.02
N VAL A 177 9.31 -9.68 22.19
CA VAL A 177 7.85 -9.43 22.16
C VAL A 177 7.06 -10.73 22.03
N GLY A 178 5.98 -10.84 22.79
CA GLY A 178 5.19 -12.07 22.93
C GLY A 178 5.92 -13.12 23.76
N ARG A 179 5.76 -14.39 23.37
CA ARG A 179 6.23 -15.59 24.10
C ARG A 179 7.25 -16.42 23.31
N ARG A 180 7.71 -15.91 22.16
CA ARG A 180 8.63 -16.60 21.24
C ARG A 180 9.99 -15.92 21.20
N ARG A 181 11.00 -16.59 20.64
CA ARG A 181 12.36 -16.06 20.46
C ARG A 181 12.36 -14.68 19.80
N LEU A 182 13.36 -13.87 20.14
CA LEU A 182 13.63 -12.58 19.54
C LEU A 182 13.66 -12.66 18.01
N ARG A 183 13.14 -11.61 17.36
CA ARG A 183 13.33 -11.31 15.95
C ARG A 183 13.44 -9.80 15.75
N ASP A 184 14.27 -9.40 14.80
CA ASP A 184 14.33 -8.03 14.28
C ASP A 184 14.46 -8.13 12.76
N TYR A 185 13.59 -7.44 12.04
CA TYR A 185 13.44 -7.51 10.59
C TYR A 185 13.99 -6.26 9.86
N GLY A 186 14.61 -5.33 10.60
CA GLY A 186 14.84 -3.99 10.10
C GLY A 186 13.52 -3.23 9.89
N TYR A 187 13.49 -2.31 8.93
CA TYR A 187 12.31 -1.50 8.64
C TYR A 187 11.48 -2.05 7.48
N THR A 188 10.17 -2.14 7.68
CA THR A 188 9.21 -2.68 6.71
C THR A 188 8.01 -1.77 6.45
N THR A 189 7.79 -0.77 7.29
CA THR A 189 6.63 0.13 7.24
C THR A 189 6.72 1.07 6.04
N ALA A 190 5.72 1.07 5.16
CA ALA A 190 5.65 1.98 4.01
C ALA A 190 5.45 3.45 4.46
N PRO A 191 6.32 4.40 4.05
CA PRO A 191 6.22 5.80 4.47
C PRO A 191 4.86 6.42 4.14
N LEU A 192 4.35 7.29 5.01
CA LEU A 192 3.10 8.03 4.82
C LEU A 192 3.39 9.47 4.40
N VAL A 193 3.15 9.81 3.13
CA VAL A 193 3.07 11.20 2.70
C VAL A 193 1.78 11.82 3.26
N TYR A 194 1.90 12.90 4.02
CA TYR A 194 0.78 13.65 4.58
C TYR A 194 1.06 15.15 4.49
N GLY A 195 0.46 15.82 3.49
CA GLY A 195 0.72 17.23 3.21
C GLY A 195 2.20 17.48 2.86
N ASP A 196 2.88 18.26 3.70
CA ASP A 196 4.31 18.59 3.58
C ASP A 196 5.24 17.63 4.36
N TRP A 197 4.69 16.54 4.93
CA TRP A 197 5.44 15.59 5.73
C TRP A 197 5.52 14.20 5.08
N VAL A 198 6.62 13.51 5.32
CA VAL A 198 6.71 12.06 5.22
C VAL A 198 6.86 11.49 6.64
N ILE A 199 5.91 10.65 7.04
CA ILE A 199 5.79 10.08 8.40
C ILE A 199 6.16 8.59 8.34
N VAL A 200 6.94 8.15 9.33
CA VAL A 200 7.49 6.79 9.44
C VAL A 200 7.58 6.36 10.90
N GLU A 201 7.66 5.04 11.13
CA GLU A 201 8.20 4.49 12.37
C GLU A 201 9.74 4.58 12.35
N VAL A 202 10.32 5.34 13.28
CA VAL A 202 11.76 5.36 13.58
C VAL A 202 12.06 4.45 14.76
N GLY A 203 11.29 4.56 15.85
CA GLY A 203 11.45 3.68 17.01
C GLY A 203 12.61 4.07 17.93
N ASP A 204 12.90 5.37 18.02
CA ASP A 204 13.93 5.97 18.85
C ASP A 204 13.36 6.38 20.23
N ASP A 205 14.24 6.60 21.19
CA ASP A 205 13.86 7.06 22.53
C ASP A 205 13.35 8.51 22.53
N GLU A 206 13.55 9.30 21.48
CA GLU A 206 12.81 10.56 21.27
C GLU A 206 11.40 10.36 20.68
N GLY A 207 11.11 9.22 20.04
CA GLY A 207 9.77 8.90 19.53
C GLY A 207 9.68 7.72 18.55
N ASN A 208 8.59 6.97 18.65
CA ASN A 208 8.19 5.89 17.75
C ASN A 208 7.95 6.41 16.32
N LEU A 209 7.02 7.36 16.16
CA LEU A 209 6.74 8.01 14.89
C LEU A 209 7.51 9.32 14.78
N MET A 210 8.07 9.59 13.61
CA MET A 210 8.61 10.91 13.29
C MET A 210 8.11 11.37 11.94
N ALA A 211 7.92 12.68 11.81
CA ALA A 211 7.60 13.35 10.55
C ALA A 211 8.80 14.16 10.06
N PHE A 212 9.12 14.00 8.78
CA PHE A 212 10.21 14.71 8.11
C PHE A 212 9.67 15.57 6.96
N SER A 213 10.29 16.71 6.71
CA SER A 213 9.99 17.60 5.58
C SER A 213 10.12 16.88 4.23
N THR A 214 9.05 16.81 3.43
CA THR A 214 9.13 16.24 2.05
C THR A 214 10.12 16.97 1.15
N ARG A 215 10.46 18.22 1.48
CA ARG A 215 11.38 19.08 0.72
C ARG A 215 12.83 19.00 1.18
N THR A 216 13.10 18.79 2.47
CA THR A 216 14.46 18.93 3.05
C THR A 216 14.93 17.77 3.91
N GLY A 217 14.06 16.83 4.29
CA GLY A 217 14.41 15.74 5.21
C GLY A 217 14.50 16.15 6.67
N ASN A 218 14.51 17.45 7.01
CA ASN A 218 14.53 17.90 8.42
C ASN A 218 13.32 17.36 9.19
N ARG A 219 13.54 16.85 10.40
CA ARG A 219 12.47 16.42 11.32
C ARG A 219 11.60 17.62 11.72
N ILE A 220 10.28 17.43 11.67
CA ILE A 220 9.26 18.41 12.07
C ILE A 220 8.71 18.10 13.46
N TRP A 221 8.46 16.81 13.76
CA TRP A 221 8.03 16.35 15.08
C TRP A 221 8.42 14.87 15.30
N ALA A 222 8.45 14.48 16.57
CA ALA A 222 8.52 13.09 17.05
C ALA A 222 7.32 12.80 17.97
N SER A 223 6.85 11.55 18.03
CA SER A 223 5.66 11.19 18.81
C SER A 223 5.94 10.99 20.29
N GLU A 224 4.92 11.27 21.10
CA GLU A 224 4.91 11.00 22.53
C GLU A 224 5.00 9.51 22.89
N SER A 225 4.52 8.62 22.02
CA SER A 225 4.84 7.19 22.09
C SER A 225 6.33 6.99 21.78
N LYS A 226 7.06 6.34 22.69
CA LYS A 226 8.49 5.98 22.56
C LYS A 226 8.71 4.48 22.37
N GLN A 227 7.78 3.79 21.70
CA GLN A 227 7.94 2.36 21.43
C GLN A 227 8.92 2.14 20.26
N PRO A 228 9.77 1.09 20.29
CA PRO A 228 10.56 0.69 19.13
C PRO A 228 9.69 0.44 17.89
N ALA A 229 10.25 0.65 16.70
CA ALA A 229 9.53 0.48 15.44
C ALA A 229 9.08 -0.97 15.27
N GLY A 230 7.81 -1.21 14.99
CA GLY A 230 7.27 -2.55 14.80
C GLY A 230 7.64 -3.17 13.45
N HIS A 231 7.29 -4.44 13.28
CA HIS A 231 7.11 -5.01 11.95
C HIS A 231 5.65 -4.79 11.54
N SER A 232 5.33 -3.55 11.14
CA SER A 232 3.97 -3.11 10.78
C SER A 232 3.79 -2.98 9.26
N GLY A 233 2.54 -3.11 8.82
CA GLY A 233 2.17 -2.99 7.40
C GLY A 233 2.15 -1.57 6.86
N GLY A 234 1.98 -0.55 7.72
CA GLY A 234 1.86 0.83 7.26
C GLY A 234 1.01 1.71 8.19
N LEU A 235 1.20 3.03 8.03
CA LEU A 235 0.40 4.06 8.68
C LEU A 235 -0.81 4.43 7.82
N VAL A 236 -1.95 4.70 8.46
CA VAL A 236 -3.22 5.07 7.82
C VAL A 236 -3.80 6.34 8.49
N PRO A 237 -4.14 7.40 7.73
CA PRO A 237 -4.85 8.56 8.28
C PRO A 237 -6.23 8.20 8.84
N ILE A 238 -6.63 8.86 9.92
CA ILE A 238 -7.96 8.74 10.55
C ILE A 238 -8.40 10.12 11.07
N THR A 239 -9.70 10.39 11.10
CA THR A 239 -10.25 11.58 11.78
C THR A 239 -11.06 11.13 12.99
N VAL A 240 -10.78 11.68 14.17
CA VAL A 240 -11.40 11.29 15.44
C VAL A 240 -12.01 12.50 16.12
N ASP A 241 -13.33 12.54 16.26
CA ASP A 241 -14.09 13.67 16.81
C ASP A 241 -13.74 15.01 16.13
N GLY A 242 -13.47 14.98 14.82
CA GLY A 242 -13.01 16.11 14.02
C GLY A 242 -11.49 16.36 14.01
N ILE A 243 -10.70 15.64 14.82
CA ILE A 243 -9.25 15.80 14.90
C ILE A 243 -8.55 14.93 13.84
N PRO A 244 -7.70 15.49 12.95
CA PRO A 244 -6.87 14.70 12.05
C PRO A 244 -5.78 13.95 12.82
N CYS A 245 -5.66 12.66 12.55
CA CYS A 245 -4.80 11.71 13.25
C CYS A 245 -4.18 10.70 12.28
N VAL A 246 -3.22 9.92 12.79
CA VAL A 246 -2.65 8.74 12.13
C VAL A 246 -2.82 7.52 13.03
N ALA A 247 -3.29 6.41 12.45
CA ALA A 247 -3.37 5.10 13.07
C ALA A 247 -2.24 4.19 12.56
N VAL A 248 -1.62 3.44 13.46
CA VAL A 248 -0.58 2.44 13.15
C VAL A 248 -0.61 1.31 14.18
N LEU A 249 -0.45 0.06 13.74
CA LEU A 249 -0.34 -1.10 14.61
C LEU A 249 1.14 -1.32 14.96
N THR A 250 1.61 -0.58 15.96
CA THR A 250 3.00 -0.60 16.46
C THR A 250 3.37 -1.96 17.05
N ILE A 251 4.63 -2.12 17.46
CA ILE A 251 5.18 -3.31 18.14
C ILE A 251 4.34 -3.87 19.32
N ARG A 252 3.55 -3.05 20.04
CA ARG A 252 2.75 -3.51 21.20
C ARG A 252 1.30 -2.99 21.25
N ASN A 253 0.90 -2.05 20.40
CA ASN A 253 -0.47 -1.51 20.41
C ASN A 253 -0.94 -1.00 19.04
N LEU A 254 -2.26 -0.84 18.87
CA LEU A 254 -2.76 0.19 17.97
C LEU A 254 -2.47 1.54 18.63
N LEU A 255 -1.71 2.39 17.97
CA LEU A 255 -1.48 3.78 18.34
C LEU A 255 -2.32 4.68 17.44
N VAL A 256 -2.99 5.67 18.04
CA VAL A 256 -3.60 6.79 17.32
C VAL A 256 -2.94 8.08 17.79
N ALA A 257 -2.17 8.73 16.91
CA ALA A 257 -1.42 9.94 17.19
C ALA A 257 -1.99 11.14 16.41
N ARG A 258 -1.93 12.34 17.00
CA ARG A 258 -2.52 13.57 16.48
C ARG A 258 -1.66 14.25 15.42
N LEU A 259 -2.33 14.85 14.42
CA LEU A 259 -1.72 15.59 13.31
C LEU A 259 -2.18 17.07 13.28
N ASP A 260 -2.95 17.54 14.27
CA ASP A 260 -3.39 18.93 14.35
C ASP A 260 -2.37 19.88 14.99
N LYS A 261 -2.39 21.14 14.56
CA LYS A 261 -1.45 22.18 14.97
C LYS A 261 -1.49 22.38 16.50
N GLY A 262 -0.33 22.24 17.14
CA GLY A 262 -0.16 22.32 18.60
C GLY A 262 -0.14 20.96 19.30
N HIS A 263 -0.60 19.89 18.66
CA HIS A 263 -0.65 18.54 19.24
C HIS A 263 0.07 17.49 18.38
N LEU A 264 0.94 17.90 17.46
CA LEU A 264 1.63 17.01 16.53
C LEU A 264 2.39 15.89 17.27
N GLY A 265 2.11 14.64 16.91
CA GLY A 265 2.72 13.46 17.54
C GLY A 265 2.20 13.11 18.94
N LYS A 266 1.28 13.90 19.52
CA LYS A 266 0.64 13.56 20.81
C LYS A 266 -0.27 12.34 20.67
N THR A 267 -0.31 11.51 21.71
CA THR A 267 -1.14 10.31 21.75
C THR A 267 -2.59 10.73 21.97
N LEU A 268 -3.49 10.38 21.04
CA LEU A 268 -4.93 10.51 21.26
C LEU A 268 -5.45 9.30 22.05
N ALA A 269 -5.05 8.10 21.64
CA ALA A 269 -5.37 6.86 22.35
C ALA A 269 -4.44 5.71 21.95
N THR A 270 -4.44 4.64 22.74
CA THR A 270 -3.83 3.35 22.38
C THR A 270 -4.74 2.18 22.74
N PHE A 271 -4.57 1.04 22.06
CA PHE A 271 -5.23 -0.23 22.39
C PHE A 271 -4.19 -1.37 22.38
N PRO A 272 -3.95 -2.08 23.51
CA PRO A 272 -2.92 -3.13 23.58
C PRO A 272 -3.12 -4.26 22.57
N TRP A 273 -2.09 -4.55 21.78
CA TRP A 273 -2.09 -5.62 20.78
C TRP A 273 -0.67 -6.16 20.59
N VAL A 274 -0.29 -7.10 21.47
CA VAL A 274 1.05 -7.68 21.52
C VAL A 274 1.09 -8.99 20.74
N THR A 275 2.02 -9.11 19.81
CA THR A 275 2.25 -10.32 19.00
C THR A 275 3.59 -10.98 19.30
N ASP A 276 3.62 -12.31 19.22
CA ASP A 276 4.86 -13.06 19.07
C ASP A 276 5.65 -12.49 17.88
N PHE A 277 6.97 -12.43 18.02
CA PHE A 277 7.89 -11.92 16.99
C PHE A 277 7.73 -10.43 16.63
N ALA A 278 6.89 -9.66 17.33
CA ALA A 278 6.52 -8.28 16.96
C ALA A 278 5.79 -8.15 15.60
N ASN A 279 5.21 -9.24 15.09
CA ASN A 279 4.59 -9.32 13.77
C ASN A 279 3.17 -8.73 13.75
N ASN A 280 3.07 -7.42 13.56
CA ASN A 280 1.82 -6.68 13.36
C ASN A 280 1.64 -6.26 11.88
N ILE A 281 1.90 -7.22 10.98
CA ILE A 281 2.09 -7.05 9.53
C ILE A 281 0.84 -6.50 8.82
N ALA A 282 -0.36 -6.85 9.28
CA ALA A 282 -1.59 -6.39 8.66
C ALA A 282 -1.81 -4.89 8.92
N THR A 283 -1.79 -4.10 7.84
CA THR A 283 -2.14 -2.67 7.87
C THR A 283 -3.58 -2.52 8.38
N PRO A 284 -3.86 -1.63 9.36
CA PRO A 284 -5.22 -1.37 9.81
C PRO A 284 -6.16 -0.98 8.67
N ILE A 285 -7.46 -1.22 8.86
CA ILE A 285 -8.51 -0.56 8.07
C ILE A 285 -9.09 0.56 8.91
N VAL A 286 -9.33 1.72 8.32
CA VAL A 286 -10.06 2.84 8.92
C VAL A 286 -11.38 3.01 8.16
N ASP A 287 -12.49 3.12 8.89
CA ASP A 287 -13.84 3.40 8.38
C ASP A 287 -14.50 4.41 9.31
N GLY A 288 -14.44 5.70 8.95
CA GLY A 288 -14.78 6.79 9.87
C GLY A 288 -13.91 6.77 11.13
N GLN A 289 -14.53 6.45 12.27
CA GLN A 289 -13.86 6.26 13.56
C GLN A 289 -13.73 4.79 13.99
N SER A 290 -14.23 3.84 13.19
CA SER A 290 -13.97 2.42 13.36
C SER A 290 -12.60 2.04 12.80
N VAL A 291 -11.89 1.17 13.50
CA VAL A 291 -10.61 0.59 13.08
C VAL A 291 -10.68 -0.94 13.17
N ILE A 292 -10.27 -1.62 12.10
CA ILE A 292 -10.02 -3.07 12.09
C ILE A 292 -8.53 -3.34 12.26
N ILE A 293 -8.18 -4.22 13.21
CA ILE A 293 -6.83 -4.78 13.36
C ILE A 293 -6.88 -6.31 13.38
N THR A 294 -5.84 -6.97 12.88
CA THR A 294 -5.75 -8.45 12.84
C THR A 294 -4.31 -8.94 12.95
N SER A 295 -4.11 -10.11 13.55
CA SER A 295 -2.82 -10.80 13.56
C SER A 295 -2.98 -12.30 13.79
N ALA A 296 -2.19 -13.10 13.07
CA ALA A 296 -2.33 -14.55 13.04
C ALA A 296 -1.44 -15.36 14.00
N TYR A 297 -0.65 -14.67 14.84
CA TYR A 297 0.30 -15.27 15.78
C TYR A 297 -0.43 -15.72 17.06
N ASN A 298 0.16 -15.59 18.25
CA ASN A 298 -0.50 -15.74 19.55
C ASN A 298 -1.86 -15.02 19.70
N GLN A 299 -2.15 -13.99 18.88
CA GLN A 299 -3.46 -13.33 18.84
C GLN A 299 -4.52 -14.17 18.10
N TYR A 300 -4.17 -14.87 17.02
CA TYR A 300 -5.04 -15.56 16.06
C TYR A 300 -6.45 -14.94 15.90
N SER A 301 -6.52 -13.63 15.64
CA SER A 301 -7.79 -12.93 15.66
C SER A 301 -7.82 -11.63 14.86
N VAL A 302 -9.04 -11.16 14.64
CA VAL A 302 -9.41 -9.86 14.09
C VAL A 302 -10.33 -9.17 15.10
N ALA A 303 -10.19 -7.85 15.25
CA ALA A 303 -11.03 -7.06 16.14
C ALA A 303 -11.48 -5.77 15.47
N ARG A 304 -12.72 -5.34 15.76
CA ARG A 304 -13.21 -4.00 15.46
C ARG A 304 -13.17 -3.15 16.72
N LEU A 305 -12.61 -1.97 16.58
CA LEU A 305 -12.38 -0.99 17.64
C LEU A 305 -13.02 0.34 17.23
N GLU A 306 -13.75 1.01 18.13
CA GLU A 306 -14.13 2.42 17.92
C GLU A 306 -13.12 3.32 18.61
N VAL A 307 -12.66 4.36 17.91
CA VAL A 307 -11.71 5.36 18.42
C VAL A 307 -12.47 6.64 18.77
N SER A 308 -12.20 7.21 19.95
CA SER A 308 -12.74 8.49 20.41
C SER A 308 -11.67 9.25 21.20
N ARG A 309 -11.87 10.54 21.49
CA ARG A 309 -11.01 11.29 22.43
C ARG A 309 -11.02 10.74 23.87
N HIS A 310 -11.93 9.83 24.20
CA HIS A 310 -12.01 9.15 25.50
C HIS A 310 -11.32 7.78 25.52
N GLY A 311 -10.65 7.39 24.42
CA GLY A 311 -9.97 6.11 24.28
C GLY A 311 -10.55 5.22 23.18
N ILE A 312 -10.11 3.95 23.18
CA ILE A 312 -10.46 2.96 22.17
C ILE A 312 -11.28 1.84 22.80
N ARG A 313 -12.51 1.61 22.30
CA ARG A 313 -13.41 0.55 22.78
C ARG A 313 -13.49 -0.58 21.74
N GLN A 314 -13.22 -1.81 22.15
CA GLN A 314 -13.50 -2.98 21.31
C GLN A 314 -15.02 -3.15 21.13
N THR A 315 -15.49 -3.23 19.88
CA THR A 315 -16.88 -3.56 19.52
C THR A 315 -17.06 -5.07 19.39
N TRP A 316 -16.14 -5.76 18.72
CA TRP A 316 -16.09 -7.23 18.66
C TRP A 316 -14.65 -7.73 18.44
N LYS A 317 -14.43 -9.02 18.74
CA LYS A 317 -13.21 -9.77 18.40
C LYS A 317 -13.59 -11.18 17.98
N ALA A 318 -13.01 -11.69 16.89
CA ALA A 318 -13.36 -12.98 16.29
C ALA A 318 -12.11 -13.85 16.01
N PRO A 319 -12.23 -15.20 16.06
CA PRO A 319 -11.11 -16.15 15.95
C PRO A 319 -10.69 -16.43 14.50
N TYR A 320 -10.58 -15.37 13.70
CA TYR A 320 -10.13 -15.41 12.31
C TYR A 320 -9.01 -14.39 12.14
N ALA A 321 -8.02 -14.66 11.30
CA ALA A 321 -6.91 -13.74 11.11
C ALA A 321 -6.41 -13.73 9.66
N ALA A 322 -5.93 -12.56 9.24
CA ALA A 322 -4.96 -12.48 8.17
C ALA A 322 -3.53 -12.52 8.74
N ASP A 323 -2.58 -12.91 7.89
CA ASP A 323 -1.14 -12.94 8.22
C ASP A 323 -0.44 -11.74 7.56
N ALA A 324 0.25 -11.92 6.43
CA ALA A 324 0.85 -10.82 5.66
C ALA A 324 -0.17 -10.02 4.81
N CYS A 325 -1.23 -10.67 4.32
CA CYS A 325 -2.26 -10.02 3.52
C CYS A 325 -3.05 -9.01 4.36
N SER A 326 -2.85 -7.71 4.16
CA SER A 326 -3.66 -6.68 4.85
C SER A 326 -5.15 -6.82 4.45
N PRO A 327 -6.10 -6.82 5.41
CA PRO A 327 -7.51 -7.12 5.14
C PRO A 327 -8.22 -6.00 4.37
N VAL A 328 -9.18 -6.36 3.53
CA VAL A 328 -10.00 -5.39 2.77
C VAL A 328 -11.43 -5.37 3.30
N LEU A 329 -12.01 -4.17 3.41
CA LEU A 329 -13.41 -3.93 3.77
C LEU A 329 -14.13 -3.38 2.53
N HIS A 330 -15.22 -4.03 2.12
CA HIS A 330 -16.07 -3.57 1.02
C HIS A 330 -17.52 -3.93 1.28
N GLN A 331 -18.45 -2.97 1.13
CA GLN A 331 -19.90 -3.18 1.25
C GLN A 331 -20.33 -3.92 2.54
N GLY A 332 -19.74 -3.58 3.70
CA GLY A 332 -20.05 -4.23 4.99
C GLY A 332 -19.55 -5.68 5.12
N ARG A 333 -18.61 -6.08 4.24
CA ARG A 333 -17.98 -7.40 4.22
C ARG A 333 -16.48 -7.25 4.38
N LEU A 334 -15.90 -7.99 5.33
CA LEU A 334 -14.49 -7.94 5.69
C LEU A 334 -13.81 -9.22 5.20
N TYR A 335 -12.75 -9.07 4.40
CA TYR A 335 -12.05 -10.17 3.74
C TYR A 335 -10.67 -10.38 4.36
N LEU A 336 -10.41 -11.62 4.82
CA LEU A 336 -9.17 -12.05 5.46
C LEU A 336 -8.55 -13.21 4.67
N ILE A 337 -7.25 -13.14 4.35
CA ILE A 337 -6.51 -14.23 3.69
C ILE A 337 -5.37 -14.70 4.59
N ARG A 338 -5.27 -16.03 4.74
CA ARG A 338 -4.14 -16.69 5.40
C ARG A 338 -3.98 -18.16 5.01
N GLN A 339 -5.08 -18.90 5.09
CA GLN A 339 -5.16 -20.34 4.79
C GLN A 339 -6.58 -20.55 4.27
N GLY A 340 -6.76 -20.18 3.00
CA GLY A 340 -8.04 -19.80 2.44
C GLY A 340 -8.41 -18.33 2.64
N LEU A 341 -9.46 -17.91 1.94
CA LEU A 341 -10.12 -16.61 2.02
C LEU A 341 -11.36 -16.75 2.92
N SER A 342 -11.49 -15.87 3.90
CA SER A 342 -12.65 -15.80 4.80
C SER A 342 -13.40 -14.47 4.60
N CYS A 343 -14.72 -14.53 4.48
CA CYS A 343 -15.60 -13.36 4.43
C CYS A 343 -16.39 -13.25 5.74
N LEU A 344 -16.25 -12.13 6.42
CA LEU A 344 -16.91 -11.83 7.69
C LEU A 344 -17.92 -10.68 7.51
N ASP A 345 -18.96 -10.70 8.34
CA ASP A 345 -19.84 -9.56 8.53
C ASP A 345 -19.14 -8.46 9.35
N TYR A 346 -19.05 -7.25 8.80
CA TYR A 346 -18.31 -6.13 9.40
C TYR A 346 -18.93 -5.61 10.70
N GLN A 347 -20.26 -5.68 10.84
CA GLN A 347 -20.95 -5.16 12.03
C GLN A 347 -20.81 -6.13 13.22
N THR A 348 -20.81 -7.44 12.97
CA THR A 348 -20.88 -8.46 14.02
C THR A 348 -19.62 -9.33 14.18
N GLY A 349 -18.68 -9.29 13.23
CA GLY A 349 -17.49 -10.15 13.22
C GLY A 349 -17.77 -11.63 12.91
N LYS A 350 -19.04 -11.99 12.60
CA LYS A 350 -19.45 -13.37 12.29
C LYS A 350 -18.92 -13.79 10.93
N LEU A 351 -18.48 -15.05 10.81
CA LEU A 351 -18.15 -15.65 9.52
C LEU A 351 -19.42 -15.81 8.66
N ILE A 352 -19.33 -15.44 7.40
CA ILE A 352 -20.38 -15.65 6.39
C ILE A 352 -20.02 -16.88 5.56
N TRP A 353 -18.80 -16.93 5.03
CA TRP A 353 -18.24 -18.07 4.31
C TRP A 353 -16.72 -18.10 4.38
N ARG A 354 -16.12 -19.27 4.09
CA ARG A 354 -14.68 -19.46 3.91
C ARG A 354 -14.42 -20.45 2.78
N ALA A 355 -13.40 -20.17 1.96
CA ALA A 355 -12.94 -21.04 0.88
C ALA A 355 -11.44 -21.33 1.02
N PRO A 356 -10.96 -22.54 0.64
CA PRO A 356 -9.54 -22.91 0.63
C PRO A 356 -8.79 -22.27 -0.57
N GLY A 357 -7.58 -22.75 -0.88
CA GLY A 357 -6.87 -22.40 -2.13
C GLY A 357 -5.91 -21.20 -2.08
N PHE A 358 -5.73 -20.60 -0.90
CA PHE A 358 -4.81 -19.47 -0.66
C PHE A 358 -3.90 -19.78 0.54
N GLY A 359 -2.59 -19.57 0.40
CA GLY A 359 -1.60 -19.77 1.45
C GLY A 359 -1.34 -18.51 2.29
N LEU A 360 -0.29 -18.57 3.11
CA LEU A 360 0.16 -17.46 3.98
C LEU A 360 0.62 -16.23 3.17
N THR A 361 0.98 -16.47 1.91
CA THR A 361 1.60 -15.52 0.99
C THR A 361 0.54 -14.99 0.03
N ALA A 362 0.01 -13.80 0.30
CA ALA A 362 -1.06 -13.21 -0.50
C ALA A 362 -1.17 -11.68 -0.35
N SER A 363 -1.75 -11.06 -1.37
CA SER A 363 -2.34 -9.71 -1.35
C SER A 363 -3.68 -9.69 -2.09
N CYS A 364 -4.52 -8.70 -1.82
CA CYS A 364 -5.88 -8.61 -2.36
C CYS A 364 -6.26 -7.16 -2.63
N VAL A 365 -6.99 -6.93 -3.72
CA VAL A 365 -7.68 -5.65 -4.01
C VAL A 365 -9.13 -5.89 -4.37
N VAL A 366 -9.99 -4.91 -4.10
CA VAL A 366 -11.38 -4.88 -4.58
C VAL A 366 -11.54 -3.82 -5.65
N THR A 367 -12.12 -4.20 -6.78
CA THR A 367 -12.39 -3.37 -7.94
C THR A 367 -13.78 -2.72 -7.89
N SER A 368 -14.00 -1.66 -8.68
CA SER A 368 -15.27 -0.93 -8.68
C SER A 368 -16.47 -1.75 -9.14
N ASP A 369 -16.25 -2.77 -9.99
CA ASP A 369 -17.21 -3.79 -10.38
C ASP A 369 -17.44 -4.89 -9.31
N HIS A 370 -16.99 -4.66 -8.07
CA HIS A 370 -17.24 -5.46 -6.87
C HIS A 370 -16.68 -6.89 -6.94
N ARG A 371 -15.47 -7.03 -7.49
CA ARG A 371 -14.72 -8.30 -7.54
C ARG A 371 -13.44 -8.17 -6.71
N LEU A 372 -12.95 -9.28 -6.17
CA LEU A 372 -11.65 -9.38 -5.53
C LEU A 372 -10.64 -9.88 -6.55
N VAL A 373 -9.58 -9.12 -6.78
CA VAL A 373 -8.38 -9.60 -7.46
C VAL A 373 -7.37 -10.00 -6.38
N ILE A 374 -6.94 -11.26 -6.41
CA ILE A 374 -6.06 -11.86 -5.40
C ILE A 374 -4.79 -12.35 -6.08
N TRP A 375 -3.64 -12.01 -5.49
CA TRP A 375 -2.31 -12.48 -5.87
C TRP A 375 -1.76 -13.29 -4.71
N ALA A 376 -1.55 -14.59 -4.89
CA ALA A 376 -1.23 -15.50 -3.80
C ALA A 376 -0.29 -16.65 -4.19
N ASN A 377 0.17 -17.43 -3.20
CA ASN A 377 0.99 -18.62 -3.39
C ASN A 377 2.25 -18.28 -4.21
N ARG A 378 2.60 -19.09 -5.22
CA ARG A 378 3.68 -18.81 -6.17
C ARG A 378 3.16 -18.20 -7.46
N GLY A 379 2.43 -17.08 -7.30
CA GLY A 379 1.82 -16.35 -8.41
C GLY A 379 0.55 -16.99 -8.95
N ASP A 380 -0.34 -17.44 -8.07
CA ASP A 380 -1.73 -17.67 -8.43
C ASP A 380 -2.44 -16.30 -8.49
N LEU A 381 -2.85 -15.90 -9.71
CA LEU A 381 -3.66 -14.72 -9.94
C LEU A 381 -5.13 -15.16 -10.06
N VAL A 382 -5.98 -14.71 -9.14
CA VAL A 382 -7.37 -15.18 -8.98
C VAL A 382 -8.34 -14.01 -8.99
N LEU A 383 -9.47 -14.17 -9.66
CA LEU A 383 -10.61 -13.26 -9.62
C LEU A 383 -11.80 -13.95 -8.96
N VAL A 384 -12.41 -13.29 -7.98
CA VAL A 384 -13.54 -13.81 -7.18
C VAL A 384 -14.62 -12.72 -7.12
N GLU A 385 -15.91 -13.07 -7.11
CA GLU A 385 -16.93 -12.08 -6.74
C GLU A 385 -16.83 -11.69 -5.26
N SER A 386 -17.04 -10.42 -4.95
CA SER A 386 -17.28 -10.02 -3.56
C SER A 386 -18.59 -10.62 -3.05
N SER A 387 -18.71 -10.76 -1.73
CA SER A 387 -19.96 -11.15 -1.07
C SER A 387 -21.06 -10.08 -1.13
N GLY A 388 -20.85 -8.97 -1.85
CA GLY A 388 -21.90 -8.05 -2.30
C GLY A 388 -22.57 -8.49 -3.61
N LYS A 389 -21.85 -9.17 -4.51
CA LYS A 389 -22.39 -9.80 -5.73
C LYS A 389 -22.84 -11.25 -5.51
N SER A 390 -22.06 -12.03 -4.73
CA SER A 390 -22.39 -13.40 -4.33
C SER A 390 -22.63 -13.48 -2.81
N PRO A 391 -23.79 -13.02 -2.30
CA PRO A 391 -24.09 -13.06 -0.88
C PRO A 391 -24.20 -14.50 -0.37
N GLY A 392 -23.39 -14.85 0.64
CA GLY A 392 -23.43 -16.15 1.32
C GLY A 392 -22.52 -17.24 0.75
N ALA A 393 -21.87 -17.05 -0.40
CA ALA A 393 -20.98 -18.05 -0.99
C ALA A 393 -19.70 -17.46 -1.59
N TYR A 394 -18.65 -18.29 -1.64
CA TYR A 394 -17.46 -18.03 -2.46
C TYR A 394 -17.76 -18.37 -3.93
N LYS A 395 -17.42 -17.46 -4.85
CA LYS A 395 -17.58 -17.66 -6.29
C LYS A 395 -16.33 -17.18 -7.03
N GLU A 396 -15.46 -18.13 -7.36
CA GLU A 396 -14.31 -17.90 -8.24
C GLU A 396 -14.81 -17.69 -9.67
N LEU A 397 -14.30 -16.66 -10.34
CA LEU A 397 -14.64 -16.31 -11.72
C LEU A 397 -13.53 -16.75 -12.70
N ALA A 398 -12.28 -16.61 -12.29
CA ALA A 398 -11.12 -17.01 -13.08
C ALA A 398 -9.90 -17.25 -12.19
N ARG A 399 -9.01 -18.16 -12.59
CA ARG A 399 -7.71 -18.41 -11.96
C ARG A 399 -6.64 -18.64 -13.01
N LYS A 400 -5.49 -18.01 -12.83
CA LYS A 400 -4.26 -18.26 -13.58
C LYS A 400 -3.16 -18.68 -12.60
N PRO A 401 -2.93 -20.00 -12.41
CA PRO A 401 -2.07 -20.50 -11.34
C PRO A 401 -0.59 -20.48 -11.72
N ARG A 402 0.28 -20.44 -10.70
CA ARG A 402 1.73 -20.67 -10.78
C ARG A 402 2.46 -19.84 -11.84
N LEU A 403 2.18 -18.53 -11.90
CA LEU A 403 2.90 -17.58 -12.77
C LEU A 403 4.35 -17.33 -12.34
N MET A 404 4.73 -17.65 -11.09
CA MET A 404 6.02 -17.30 -10.50
C MET A 404 6.74 -18.53 -9.93
N LYS A 405 8.04 -18.36 -9.65
CA LYS A 405 8.86 -19.38 -8.97
C LYS A 405 8.96 -19.14 -7.47
N SER A 406 8.91 -17.88 -7.04
CA SER A 406 8.92 -17.46 -5.64
C SER A 406 7.53 -17.05 -5.16
N ASP A 407 7.42 -16.72 -3.88
CA ASP A 407 6.16 -16.39 -3.24
C ASP A 407 5.64 -14.97 -3.54
N ALA A 408 4.32 -14.84 -3.61
CA ALA A 408 3.55 -13.64 -3.92
C ALA A 408 3.43 -12.69 -2.71
N TRP A 409 4.58 -12.28 -2.16
CA TRP A 409 4.66 -11.33 -1.04
C TRP A 409 4.39 -9.88 -1.42
N PRO A 410 4.98 -9.31 -2.49
CA PRO A 410 4.68 -7.96 -2.92
C PRO A 410 3.20 -7.76 -3.25
N HIS A 411 2.62 -6.65 -2.79
CA HIS A 411 1.22 -6.34 -3.02
C HIS A 411 0.94 -6.13 -4.51
N ILE A 412 -0.10 -6.78 -5.03
CA ILE A 412 -0.59 -6.54 -6.39
C ILE A 412 -1.06 -5.09 -6.55
N VAL A 413 -0.78 -4.50 -7.72
CA VAL A 413 -1.28 -3.19 -8.10
C VAL A 413 -2.20 -3.33 -9.31
N LEU A 414 -3.37 -2.71 -9.23
CA LEU A 414 -4.21 -2.38 -10.38
C LEU A 414 -4.15 -0.87 -10.56
N ALA A 415 -3.62 -0.43 -11.70
CA ALA A 415 -3.56 0.98 -12.07
C ALA A 415 -3.51 1.13 -13.59
N ASN A 416 -4.21 2.14 -14.12
CA ASN A 416 -4.22 2.51 -15.53
C ASN A 416 -4.61 1.33 -16.44
N GLY A 417 -5.60 0.54 -16.03
CA GLY A 417 -6.08 -0.65 -16.75
C GLY A 417 -5.09 -1.81 -16.81
N ARG A 418 -4.14 -1.89 -15.86
CA ARG A 418 -3.07 -2.90 -15.86
C ARG A 418 -2.85 -3.50 -14.48
N LEU A 419 -2.59 -4.82 -14.46
CA LEU A 419 -2.18 -5.54 -13.26
C LEU A 419 -0.67 -5.70 -13.23
N PHE A 420 -0.05 -5.29 -12.12
CA PHE A 420 1.38 -5.45 -11.87
C PHE A 420 1.58 -6.47 -10.75
N CYS A 421 2.10 -7.64 -11.11
CA CYS A 421 2.27 -8.79 -10.24
C CYS A 421 3.76 -9.05 -10.03
N LYS A 422 4.25 -8.97 -8.78
CA LYS A 422 5.67 -9.14 -8.44
C LYS A 422 5.85 -10.32 -7.48
N ASP A 423 6.91 -11.11 -7.66
CA ASP A 423 7.33 -12.15 -6.71
C ASP A 423 8.50 -11.69 -5.83
N TRP A 424 8.73 -12.42 -4.75
CA TRP A 424 9.82 -12.15 -3.79
C TRP A 424 11.22 -12.10 -4.43
N ASN A 425 11.45 -12.83 -5.54
CA ASN A 425 12.72 -12.84 -6.26
C ASN A 425 12.90 -11.61 -7.16
N GLY A 426 11.92 -10.71 -7.21
CA GLY A 426 11.93 -9.49 -8.00
C GLY A 426 11.48 -9.68 -9.44
N VAL A 427 10.85 -10.81 -9.80
CA VAL A 427 10.21 -10.96 -11.11
C VAL A 427 8.93 -10.14 -11.09
N LEU A 428 8.81 -9.16 -11.98
CA LEU A 428 7.66 -8.27 -12.13
C LEU A 428 7.02 -8.51 -13.50
N MET A 429 5.74 -8.88 -13.52
CA MET A 429 4.93 -9.03 -14.74
C MET A 429 3.86 -7.94 -14.80
N CYS A 430 3.60 -7.43 -16.00
CA CYS A 430 2.46 -6.55 -16.29
C CYS A 430 1.45 -7.26 -17.19
N PHE A 431 0.16 -7.21 -16.86
CA PHE A 431 -0.96 -7.67 -17.69
C PHE A 431 -1.89 -6.52 -18.04
N GLN A 432 -2.50 -6.58 -19.23
CA GLN A 432 -3.57 -5.66 -19.66
C GLN A 432 -4.94 -6.18 -19.19
N LEU A 433 -5.84 -5.25 -18.83
CA LEU A 433 -7.28 -5.47 -18.58
C LEU A 433 -8.17 -4.60 -19.49
#